data_AF-A0A2D1KKU9-F1
#
_entry.id   AF-A0A2D1KKU9-F1
#
_cell.length_a   1.000
_cell.length_b   1.000
_cell.length_c   1.000
_cell.angle_alpha   90.00
_cell.angle_beta   90.00
_cell.angle_gamma   90.00
#
_symmetry.space_group_name_H-M   'P 1'
#
loop_
_entity.id
_entity.type
_entity.pdbx_description
1 polymer ?
#
loop_
_entity_poly.entity_id
_entity_poly.type
_entity_poly.pdbx_seq_one_letter_code
_entity_poly.pdbx_strand_id
1 'polypeptide(L)'
;MSKRVRKWIINIGIGILLIVGLALVFNEPIKNWVISNMTQNHIEQLTKKKVTANAKKKTTFNFKQVKSLGVNEVAHAAVNQDGVLTIGKMAIPSIDMRLPIVKGLSNDALATGGATMKEDQKMGQGNYALAGHYMLNNGANLFSPLDNIQMGATMYITDLTKVYQYKVTFKKVVNPYATELIDDVPGKKLLTLITCADGGVNRLAVQGKLTATTKATKTNLVVFNK
;
A
#
# COMPACT_ATOMS: atom_id res chain seq x y z
N MET A 1 -12.16 -34.36 -43.14
CA MET A 1 -12.21 -32.92 -42.78
C MET A 1 -11.71 -32.08 -43.95
N SER A 2 -12.45 -31.06 -44.39
CA SER A 2 -12.04 -30.27 -45.57
C SER A 2 -10.77 -29.45 -45.30
N LYS A 3 -9.93 -29.22 -46.33
CA LYS A 3 -8.70 -28.41 -46.20
C LYS A 3 -8.98 -27.00 -45.65
N ARG A 4 -10.17 -26.44 -45.91
CA ARG A 4 -10.62 -25.14 -45.40
C ARG A 4 -10.93 -25.19 -43.90
N VAL A 5 -11.65 -26.21 -43.44
CA VAL A 5 -11.95 -26.41 -42.00
C VAL A 5 -10.67 -26.64 -41.20
N ARG A 6 -9.71 -27.41 -41.73
CA ARG A 6 -8.39 -27.61 -41.08
C ARG A 6 -7.62 -26.29 -40.90
N LYS A 7 -7.58 -25.43 -41.92
CA LYS A 7 -6.91 -24.11 -41.83
C LYS A 7 -7.59 -23.19 -40.82
N TRP A 8 -8.92 -23.20 -40.76
CA TRP A 8 -9.68 -22.42 -39.77
C TRP A 8 -9.38 -22.86 -38.34
N ILE A 9 -9.38 -24.16 -38.06
CA ILE A 9 -9.05 -24.70 -36.74
C ILE A 9 -7.61 -24.34 -36.35
N ILE A 10 -6.66 -24.45 -37.28
CA ILE A 10 -5.25 -24.08 -37.02
C ILE A 10 -5.14 -22.58 -36.72
N ASN A 11 -5.78 -21.72 -37.51
CA ASN A 11 -5.72 -20.27 -37.28
C ASN A 11 -6.37 -19.85 -35.97
N ILE A 12 -7.49 -20.48 -35.58
CA ILE A 12 -8.12 -20.28 -34.28
C ILE A 12 -7.18 -20.75 -33.16
N GLY A 13 -6.57 -21.92 -33.31
CA GLY A 13 -5.60 -22.45 -32.34
C GLY A 13 -4.40 -21.54 -32.16
N ILE A 14 -3.82 -21.03 -33.26
CA ILE A 14 -2.74 -20.03 -33.23
C ILE A 14 -3.21 -18.74 -32.56
N GLY A 15 -4.41 -18.26 -32.87
CA GLY A 15 -5.00 -17.08 -32.25
C GLY A 15 -5.15 -17.23 -30.73
N ILE A 16 -5.66 -18.37 -30.26
CA ILE A 16 -5.79 -18.67 -28.83
C ILE A 16 -4.41 -18.72 -28.17
N LEU A 17 -3.44 -19.41 -28.77
CA LEU A 17 -2.08 -19.50 -28.24
C LEU A 17 -1.40 -18.13 -28.15
N LEU A 18 -1.62 -17.24 -29.14
CA LEU A 18 -1.12 -15.88 -29.10
C LEU A 18 -1.77 -15.08 -27.96
N ILE A 19 -3.10 -15.19 -27.77
CA ILE A 19 -3.80 -14.50 -26.67
C ILE A 19 -3.29 -15.00 -25.32
N VAL A 20 -3.14 -16.31 -25.14
CA VAL A 20 -2.61 -16.90 -23.90
C VAL A 20 -1.17 -16.45 -23.67
N GLY A 21 -0.34 -16.47 -24.72
CA GLY A 21 1.04 -15.98 -24.65
C GLY A 21 1.12 -14.51 -24.24
N LEU A 22 0.29 -13.65 -24.83
CA LEU A 22 0.20 -12.24 -24.44
C LEU A 22 -0.26 -12.08 -22.98
N ALA A 23 -1.28 -12.82 -22.56
CA ALA A 23 -1.76 -12.76 -21.17
C ALA A 23 -0.68 -13.17 -20.16
N LEU A 24 0.17 -14.15 -20.49
CA LEU A 24 1.29 -14.57 -19.66
C LEU A 24 2.42 -13.53 -19.63
N VAL A 25 2.74 -12.90 -20.76
CA VAL A 25 3.79 -11.86 -20.85
C VAL A 25 3.38 -10.57 -20.14
N PHE A 26 2.10 -10.18 -20.26
CA PHE A 26 1.58 -8.93 -19.73
C PHE A 26 0.95 -9.04 -18.33
N ASN A 27 1.04 -10.20 -17.67
CA ASN A 27 0.44 -10.42 -16.35
C ASN A 27 0.91 -9.41 -15.28
N GLU A 28 2.22 -9.15 -15.18
CA GLU A 28 2.83 -8.24 -14.21
C GLU A 28 2.52 -6.76 -14.53
N PRO A 29 2.68 -6.28 -15.79
CA PRO A 29 2.21 -4.95 -16.18
C PRO A 29 0.75 -4.68 -15.85
N ILE A 30 -0.15 -5.62 -16.17
CA ILE A 30 -1.59 -5.47 -15.90
C ILE A 30 -1.84 -5.38 -14.40
N LYS A 31 -1.25 -6.30 -13.61
CA LYS A 31 -1.37 -6.29 -12.14
C LYS A 31 -0.90 -4.95 -11.55
N ASN A 32 0.25 -4.45 -11.99
CA ASN A 32 0.78 -3.17 -11.52
C ASN A 32 -0.12 -2.00 -11.89
N TRP A 33 -0.65 -1.98 -13.12
CA TRP A 33 -1.59 -0.95 -13.55
C TRP A 33 -2.88 -0.97 -12.71
N VAL A 34 -3.45 -2.15 -12.46
CA VAL A 34 -4.67 -2.30 -11.63
C VAL A 34 -4.42 -1.78 -10.21
N ILE A 35 -3.29 -2.17 -9.58
CA ILE A 35 -2.91 -1.68 -8.25
C ILE A 35 -2.80 -0.17 -8.24
N SER A 36 -2.07 0.42 -9.20
CA SER A 36 -1.90 1.87 -9.29
C SER A 36 -3.24 2.59 -9.44
N ASN A 37 -4.10 2.11 -10.33
CA ASN A 37 -5.41 2.72 -10.59
C ASN A 37 -6.32 2.67 -9.35
N MET A 38 -6.44 1.50 -8.72
CA MET A 38 -7.17 1.32 -7.45
C MET A 38 -6.63 2.23 -6.35
N THR A 39 -5.31 2.25 -6.17
CA THR A 39 -4.62 3.08 -5.18
C THR A 39 -4.94 4.57 -5.39
N GLN A 40 -4.86 5.06 -6.62
CA GLN A 40 -5.16 6.46 -6.95
C GLN A 40 -6.64 6.78 -6.75
N ASN A 41 -7.56 5.89 -7.14
CA ASN A 41 -8.99 6.08 -6.92
C ASN A 41 -9.30 6.29 -5.42
N HIS A 42 -8.67 5.50 -4.54
CA HIS A 42 -8.82 5.65 -3.10
C HIS A 42 -8.23 6.96 -2.54
N ILE A 43 -7.18 7.50 -3.17
CA ILE A 43 -6.62 8.81 -2.83
C ILE A 43 -7.56 9.93 -3.28
N GLU A 44 -8.02 9.90 -4.52
CA GLU A 44 -8.81 10.97 -5.13
C GLU A 44 -10.21 11.08 -4.53
N GLN A 45 -10.86 9.95 -4.28
CA GLN A 45 -12.22 9.93 -3.75
C GLN A 45 -12.32 10.14 -2.23
N LEU A 46 -11.18 10.27 -1.54
CA LEU A 46 -11.16 10.41 -0.09
C LEU A 46 -11.65 11.80 0.35
N THR A 47 -12.65 11.81 1.24
CA THR A 47 -13.18 13.03 1.85
C THR A 47 -13.13 12.92 3.37
N LYS A 48 -13.16 14.07 4.07
CA LYS A 48 -13.24 14.10 5.55
C LYS A 48 -14.40 13.27 6.09
N LYS A 49 -15.56 13.29 5.40
CA LYS A 49 -16.73 12.50 5.79
C LYS A 49 -16.46 11.00 5.70
N LYS A 50 -15.83 10.54 4.60
CA LYS A 50 -15.42 9.13 4.44
C LYS A 50 -14.39 8.73 5.51
N VAL A 51 -13.40 9.56 5.78
CA VAL A 51 -12.40 9.33 6.85
C VAL A 51 -13.10 9.08 8.19
N THR A 52 -13.97 10.00 8.63
CA THR A 52 -14.67 9.88 9.91
C THR A 52 -15.60 8.66 9.97
N ALA A 53 -16.27 8.32 8.85
CA ALA A 53 -17.13 7.14 8.79
C ALA A 53 -16.33 5.84 8.86
N ASN A 54 -15.25 5.74 8.08
CA ASN A 54 -14.40 4.55 8.01
C ASN A 54 -13.61 4.33 9.30
N ALA A 55 -13.16 5.39 9.97
CA ALA A 55 -12.44 5.30 11.24
C ALA A 55 -13.26 4.59 12.34
N LYS A 56 -14.59 4.66 12.28
CA LYS A 56 -15.50 4.04 13.27
C LYS A 56 -15.84 2.58 12.96
N LYS A 57 -15.59 2.10 11.73
CA LYS A 57 -15.89 0.72 11.35
C LYS A 57 -14.90 -0.25 12.02
N LYS A 58 -15.40 -1.43 12.38
CA LYS A 58 -14.60 -2.54 12.91
C LYS A 58 -13.94 -3.31 11.76
N THR A 59 -12.77 -3.86 12.02
CA THR A 59 -11.98 -4.62 11.05
C THR A 59 -11.00 -5.54 11.80
N THR A 60 -10.31 -6.42 11.07
CA THR A 60 -9.31 -7.33 11.63
C THR A 60 -7.91 -6.69 11.65
N PHE A 61 -7.11 -7.07 12.63
CA PHE A 61 -5.69 -6.70 12.75
C PHE A 61 -4.79 -7.95 12.83
N ASN A 62 -5.29 -9.09 12.34
CA ASN A 62 -4.57 -10.35 12.40
C ASN A 62 -3.70 -10.58 11.16
N PHE A 63 -2.40 -10.32 11.29
CA PHE A 63 -1.40 -10.57 10.25
C PHE A 63 -1.36 -12.01 9.73
N LYS A 64 -1.71 -13.01 10.56
CA LYS A 64 -1.63 -14.44 10.15
C LYS A 64 -2.66 -14.79 9.07
N GLN A 65 -3.67 -13.95 8.86
CA GLN A 65 -4.74 -14.16 7.88
C GLN A 65 -4.41 -13.55 6.51
N VAL A 66 -3.31 -12.81 6.41
CA VAL A 66 -2.90 -12.12 5.18
C VAL A 66 -2.16 -13.09 4.26
N LYS A 67 -2.58 -13.12 2.99
CA LYS A 67 -1.98 -13.94 1.92
C LYS A 67 -0.94 -13.14 1.13
N SER A 68 -0.10 -13.86 0.37
CA SER A 68 0.75 -13.24 -0.64
C SER A 68 -0.09 -12.55 -1.72
N LEU A 69 0.38 -11.41 -2.24
CA LEU A 69 -0.35 -10.63 -3.23
C LEU A 69 -0.19 -11.22 -4.64
N GLY A 70 -1.17 -12.04 -5.07
CA GLY A 70 -1.27 -12.60 -6.41
C GLY A 70 -2.28 -11.85 -7.31
N VAL A 71 -2.43 -12.33 -8.54
CA VAL A 71 -3.36 -11.72 -9.53
C VAL A 71 -4.80 -11.80 -9.05
N ASN A 72 -5.20 -12.90 -8.41
CA ASN A 72 -6.56 -13.09 -7.90
C ASN A 72 -6.88 -12.14 -6.74
N GLU A 73 -5.93 -11.97 -5.82
CA GLU A 73 -6.07 -11.06 -4.69
C GLU A 73 -6.17 -9.61 -5.17
N VAL A 74 -5.38 -9.22 -6.17
CA VAL A 74 -5.47 -7.88 -6.78
C VAL A 74 -6.80 -7.68 -7.50
N ALA A 75 -7.27 -8.67 -8.26
CA ALA A 75 -8.56 -8.61 -8.95
C ALA A 75 -9.73 -8.50 -7.95
N HIS A 76 -9.68 -9.30 -6.87
CA HIS A 76 -10.67 -9.25 -5.80
C HIS A 76 -10.69 -7.88 -5.11
N ALA A 77 -9.52 -7.35 -4.74
CA ALA A 77 -9.40 -6.02 -4.14
C ALA A 77 -9.96 -4.93 -5.08
N ALA A 78 -9.64 -5.01 -6.38
CA ALA A 78 -10.08 -4.05 -7.38
C ALA A 78 -11.61 -3.99 -7.54
N VAL A 79 -12.33 -5.11 -7.33
CA VAL A 79 -13.81 -5.11 -7.36
C VAL A 79 -14.44 -4.84 -5.99
N ASN A 80 -13.75 -5.14 -4.89
CA ASN A 80 -14.23 -4.95 -3.52
C ASN A 80 -13.80 -3.61 -2.89
N GLN A 81 -13.91 -2.51 -3.64
CA GLN A 81 -13.44 -1.19 -3.19
C GLN A 81 -14.17 -0.68 -1.94
N ASP A 82 -15.45 -1.04 -1.77
CA ASP A 82 -16.25 -0.66 -0.59
C ASP A 82 -15.80 -1.36 0.71
N GLY A 83 -15.11 -2.50 0.58
CA GLY A 83 -14.50 -3.23 1.69
C GLY A 83 -13.24 -2.56 2.24
N VAL A 84 -12.66 -1.60 1.51
CA VAL A 84 -11.40 -0.95 1.89
C VAL A 84 -11.68 0.34 2.67
N LEU A 85 -11.32 0.31 3.95
CA LEU A 85 -11.58 1.39 4.89
C LEU A 85 -10.49 2.48 4.82
N THR A 86 -10.49 3.29 3.77
CA THR A 86 -9.53 4.41 3.66
C THR A 86 -9.81 5.48 4.71
N ILE A 87 -8.80 5.81 5.51
CA ILE A 87 -8.85 6.76 6.63
C ILE A 87 -7.80 7.88 6.53
N GLY A 88 -6.98 7.87 5.49
CA GLY A 88 -5.98 8.91 5.30
C GLY A 88 -5.17 8.74 4.02
N LYS A 89 -4.12 9.53 3.91
CA LYS A 89 -3.13 9.45 2.83
C LYS A 89 -1.73 9.52 3.41
N MET A 90 -0.76 8.91 2.74
CA MET A 90 0.66 9.07 3.02
C MET A 90 1.43 9.47 1.77
N ALA A 91 2.51 10.22 1.96
CA ALA A 91 3.42 10.62 0.89
C ALA A 91 4.87 10.62 1.38
N ILE A 92 5.78 10.13 0.54
CA ILE A 92 7.23 10.22 0.72
C ILE A 92 7.82 10.70 -0.61
N PRO A 93 7.91 12.03 -0.84
CA PRO A 93 8.24 12.58 -2.16
C PRO A 93 9.60 12.14 -2.70
N SER A 94 10.59 11.91 -1.84
CA SER A 94 11.95 11.51 -2.25
C SER A 94 12.04 10.14 -2.92
N ILE A 95 10.97 9.34 -2.86
CA ILE A 95 10.88 8.01 -3.48
C ILE A 95 9.60 7.85 -4.31
N ASP A 96 8.96 8.96 -4.70
CA ASP A 96 7.69 9.03 -5.44
C ASP A 96 6.54 8.18 -4.86
N MET A 97 6.53 7.94 -3.55
CA MET A 97 5.54 7.08 -2.93
C MET A 97 4.35 7.91 -2.43
N ARG A 98 3.15 7.60 -2.94
CA ARG A 98 1.86 8.18 -2.50
C ARG A 98 0.82 7.07 -2.42
N LEU A 99 0.26 6.86 -1.23
CA LEU A 99 -0.64 5.75 -0.97
C LEU A 99 -1.81 6.20 -0.07
N PRO A 100 -2.99 5.58 -0.20
CA PRO A 100 -4.02 5.68 0.81
C PRO A 100 -3.55 4.98 2.10
N ILE A 101 -3.96 5.51 3.25
CA ILE A 101 -3.87 4.83 4.53
C ILE A 101 -5.21 4.16 4.78
N VAL A 102 -5.20 2.86 5.03
CA VAL A 102 -6.38 2.01 5.18
C VAL A 102 -6.42 1.38 6.56
N LYS A 103 -7.63 1.26 7.13
CA LYS A 103 -7.83 0.71 8.47
C LYS A 103 -7.89 -0.82 8.42
N GLY A 104 -7.09 -1.47 9.26
CA GLY A 104 -7.03 -2.91 9.44
C GLY A 104 -6.16 -3.65 8.42
N LEU A 105 -5.99 -4.94 8.68
CA LEU A 105 -5.07 -5.83 7.97
C LEU A 105 -5.85 -6.94 7.23
N SER A 106 -6.55 -6.54 6.17
CA SER A 106 -7.12 -7.48 5.19
C SER A 106 -6.25 -7.55 3.94
N ASN A 107 -6.44 -8.59 3.13
CA ASN A 107 -5.78 -8.70 1.82
C ASN A 107 -6.12 -7.51 0.93
N ASP A 108 -7.39 -7.12 0.88
CA ASP A 108 -7.84 -5.98 0.08
C ASP A 108 -7.20 -4.66 0.56
N ALA A 109 -7.04 -4.49 1.88
CA ALA A 109 -6.37 -3.33 2.46
C ALA A 109 -4.89 -3.25 2.04
N LEU A 110 -4.14 -4.35 2.19
CA LEU A 110 -2.72 -4.41 1.86
C LEU A 110 -2.45 -4.39 0.35
N ALA A 111 -3.41 -4.83 -0.47
CA ALA A 111 -3.37 -4.69 -1.92
C ALA A 111 -3.58 -3.23 -2.39
N THR A 112 -4.18 -2.39 -1.55
CA THR A 112 -4.59 -1.01 -1.89
C THR A 112 -3.64 0.06 -1.35
N GLY A 113 -3.04 -0.14 -0.17
CA GLY A 113 -2.20 0.90 0.44
C GLY A 113 -1.55 0.53 1.76
N GLY A 114 -1.22 1.56 2.55
CA GLY A 114 -0.61 1.39 3.87
C GLY A 114 -1.66 1.06 4.93
N ALA A 115 -1.64 -0.17 5.43
CA ALA A 115 -2.61 -0.69 6.38
C ALA A 115 -2.20 -0.46 7.84
N THR A 116 -3.10 0.07 8.67
CA THR A 116 -2.85 0.26 10.10
C THR A 116 -2.63 -1.05 10.83
N MET A 117 -1.58 -1.13 11.66
CA MET A 117 -1.22 -2.36 12.36
C MET A 117 -1.87 -2.49 13.74
N LYS A 118 -2.42 -1.41 14.30
CA LYS A 118 -3.06 -1.37 15.63
C LYS A 118 -4.45 -0.75 15.55
N GLU A 119 -5.36 -1.21 16.40
CA GLU A 119 -6.77 -0.77 16.38
C GLU A 119 -6.93 0.70 16.75
N ASP A 120 -6.26 1.15 17.81
CA ASP A 120 -6.47 2.47 18.41
C ASP A 120 -5.38 3.50 18.09
N GLN A 121 -4.55 3.25 17.06
CA GLN A 121 -3.49 4.19 16.69
C GLN A 121 -4.05 5.51 16.14
N LYS A 122 -3.46 6.64 16.56
CA LYS A 122 -3.85 7.99 16.15
C LYS A 122 -2.68 8.71 15.49
N MET A 123 -2.94 9.38 14.36
CA MET A 123 -1.89 10.13 13.68
C MET A 123 -1.31 11.22 14.59
N GLY A 124 0.03 11.28 14.68
CA GLY A 124 0.76 12.23 15.50
C GLY A 124 0.80 11.88 16.99
N GLN A 125 0.39 10.68 17.39
CA GLN A 125 0.44 10.18 18.77
C GLN A 125 1.06 8.79 18.82
N GLY A 126 1.77 8.48 19.91
CA GLY A 126 2.41 7.18 20.10
C GLY A 126 3.28 6.78 18.92
N ASN A 127 3.20 5.51 18.53
CA ASN A 127 3.82 4.95 17.33
C ASN A 127 2.73 4.55 16.33
N TYR A 128 2.54 5.37 15.30
CA TYR A 128 1.59 5.08 14.23
C TYR A 128 2.22 4.09 13.25
N ALA A 129 1.79 2.83 13.28
CA ALA A 129 2.40 1.75 12.52
C ALA A 129 1.58 1.40 11.27
N LEU A 130 2.24 1.30 10.12
CA LEU A 130 1.65 0.91 8.84
C LEU A 130 2.40 -0.27 8.22
N ALA A 131 1.67 -1.24 7.70
CA ALA A 131 2.19 -2.32 6.89
C ALA A 131 1.79 -2.15 5.42
N GLY A 132 2.63 -2.61 4.50
CA GLY A 132 2.30 -2.67 3.08
C GLY A 132 3.10 -3.74 2.35
N HIS A 133 2.58 -4.25 1.24
CA HIS A 133 3.29 -5.25 0.44
C HIS A 133 4.52 -4.65 -0.26
N TYR A 134 5.56 -5.50 -0.34
CA TYR A 134 6.71 -5.32 -1.22
C TYR A 134 6.45 -6.12 -2.50
N MET A 135 6.45 -5.45 -3.65
CA MET A 135 6.28 -6.08 -4.96
C MET A 135 7.65 -6.53 -5.46
N LEU A 136 7.81 -7.84 -5.65
CA LEU A 136 8.99 -8.42 -6.30
C LEU A 136 9.14 -7.87 -7.73
N ASN A 137 10.37 -7.87 -8.27
CA ASN A 137 10.73 -7.33 -9.58
C ASN A 137 10.67 -5.79 -9.70
N ASN A 138 11.14 -5.06 -8.68
CA ASN A 138 11.28 -3.60 -8.70
C ASN A 138 9.96 -2.86 -8.97
N GLY A 139 8.84 -3.34 -8.44
CA GLY A 139 7.56 -2.66 -8.60
C GLY A 139 7.60 -1.25 -7.99
N ALA A 140 7.14 -0.22 -8.72
CA ALA A 140 7.06 1.15 -8.20
C ALA A 140 5.82 1.39 -7.29
N ASN A 141 5.17 0.31 -6.87
CA ASN A 141 3.86 0.33 -6.22
C ASN A 141 3.96 -0.10 -4.75
N LEU A 142 2.93 0.28 -3.97
CA LEU A 142 2.80 -0.04 -2.55
C LEU A 142 4.07 0.36 -1.79
N PHE A 143 4.58 -0.49 -0.90
CA PHE A 143 5.70 -0.15 -0.02
C PHE A 143 7.07 -0.50 -0.62
N SER A 144 7.11 -1.06 -1.83
CA SER A 144 8.36 -1.43 -2.51
C SER A 144 9.38 -0.27 -2.62
N PRO A 145 8.97 0.99 -2.92
CA PRO A 145 9.91 2.11 -2.97
C PRO A 145 10.61 2.44 -1.64
N LEU A 146 10.14 1.92 -0.50
CA LEU A 146 10.79 2.12 0.80
C LEU A 146 12.23 1.60 0.84
N ASP A 147 12.60 0.64 -0.01
CA ASP A 147 13.97 0.16 -0.09
C ASP A 147 14.96 1.28 -0.48
N ASN A 148 14.48 2.28 -1.22
CA ASN A 148 15.28 3.43 -1.66
C ASN A 148 15.26 4.61 -0.68
N ILE A 149 14.49 4.53 0.42
CA ILE A 149 14.38 5.65 1.37
C ILE A 149 15.70 5.87 2.11
N GLN A 150 16.05 7.14 2.30
CA GLN A 150 17.28 7.56 2.97
C GLN A 150 16.99 8.09 4.39
N MET A 151 18.00 8.00 5.26
CA MET A 151 17.96 8.65 6.56
C MET A 151 17.72 10.15 6.39
N GLY A 152 16.88 10.73 7.24
CA GLY A 152 16.48 12.13 7.09
C GLY A 152 15.51 12.40 5.94
N ALA A 153 14.98 11.40 5.21
CA ALA A 153 13.86 11.64 4.31
C ALA A 153 12.62 12.13 5.08
N THR A 154 11.76 12.90 4.42
CA THR A 154 10.51 13.39 5.02
C THR A 154 9.35 12.51 4.61
N MET A 155 8.56 12.07 5.59
CA MET A 155 7.33 11.30 5.41
C MET A 155 6.14 12.13 5.87
N TYR A 156 5.08 12.13 5.10
CA TYR A 156 3.85 12.84 5.40
C TYR A 156 2.70 11.86 5.55
N ILE A 157 1.83 12.09 6.53
CA ILE A 157 0.51 11.45 6.61
C ILE A 157 -0.56 12.50 6.88
N THR A 158 -1.80 12.22 6.48
CA THR A 158 -2.94 13.12 6.69
C THR A 158 -4.23 12.33 6.90
N ASP A 159 -5.06 12.83 7.81
CA ASP A 159 -6.46 12.44 8.01
C ASP A 159 -7.42 13.43 7.30
N LEU A 160 -6.88 14.25 6.39
CA LEU A 160 -7.50 15.40 5.73
C LEU A 160 -7.88 16.58 6.65
N THR A 161 -7.70 16.46 7.95
CA THR A 161 -7.90 17.54 8.92
C THR A 161 -6.58 18.19 9.30
N LYS A 162 -5.53 17.38 9.46
CA LYS A 162 -4.16 17.81 9.74
C LYS A 162 -3.17 17.06 8.83
N VAL A 163 -2.05 17.72 8.54
CA VAL A 163 -0.89 17.11 7.90
C VAL A 163 0.19 16.93 8.96
N TYR A 164 0.69 15.71 9.07
CA TYR A 164 1.71 15.31 10.02
C TYR A 164 3.00 15.01 9.26
N GLN A 165 4.07 15.68 9.63
CA GLN A 165 5.38 15.52 9.01
C GLN A 165 6.30 14.75 9.96
N TYR A 166 6.97 13.73 9.43
CA TYR A 166 7.94 12.91 10.13
C TYR A 166 9.28 12.94 9.38
N LYS A 167 10.37 12.83 10.13
CA LYS A 167 11.73 12.71 9.58
C LYS A 167 12.25 11.32 9.87
N VAL A 168 12.74 10.61 8.85
CA VAL A 168 13.29 9.25 9.00
C VAL A 168 14.51 9.29 9.92
N THR A 169 14.46 8.48 10.98
CA THR A 169 15.52 8.34 11.99
C THR A 169 15.96 6.91 12.19
N PHE A 170 15.35 5.94 11.49
CA PHE A 170 15.71 4.54 11.56
C PHE A 170 15.32 3.85 10.25
N LYS A 171 16.21 2.99 9.74
CA LYS A 171 15.96 2.07 8.64
C LYS A 171 16.78 0.81 8.88
N LYS A 172 16.14 -0.35 8.95
CA LYS A 172 16.86 -1.63 9.12
C LYS A 172 16.05 -2.79 8.58
N VAL A 173 16.75 -3.79 8.04
CA VAL A 173 16.18 -5.13 7.82
C VAL A 173 16.18 -5.87 9.15
N VAL A 174 15.03 -6.38 9.55
CA VAL A 174 14.76 -6.97 10.87
C VAL A 174 14.07 -8.32 10.72
N ASN A 175 14.14 -9.10 11.80
CA ASN A 175 13.44 -10.36 11.91
C ASN A 175 11.91 -10.13 11.82
N PRO A 176 11.13 -11.02 11.15
CA PRO A 176 9.68 -10.87 11.02
C PRO A 176 8.91 -10.88 12.36
N TYR A 177 9.52 -11.37 13.43
CA TYR A 177 8.96 -11.41 14.79
C TYR A 177 9.39 -10.21 15.66
N ALA A 178 10.08 -9.21 15.12
CA ALA A 178 10.45 -7.99 15.82
C ALA A 178 9.24 -7.04 16.03
N THR A 179 8.21 -7.54 16.74
CA THR A 179 6.94 -6.85 16.95
C THR A 179 7.07 -5.64 17.86
N GLU A 180 8.10 -5.58 18.69
CA GLU A 180 8.38 -4.44 19.58
C GLU A 180 8.60 -3.12 18.82
N LEU A 181 8.93 -3.18 17.53
CA LEU A 181 9.13 -1.99 16.69
C LEU A 181 7.85 -1.18 16.47
N ILE A 182 6.67 -1.79 16.63
CA ILE A 182 5.39 -1.08 16.47
C ILE A 182 4.78 -0.61 17.79
N ASP A 183 5.42 -0.94 18.91
CA ASP A 183 4.94 -0.54 20.23
C ASP A 183 5.10 0.96 20.45
N ASP A 184 4.24 1.50 21.30
CA ASP A 184 4.34 2.89 21.70
C ASP A 184 5.51 3.08 22.65
N VAL A 185 6.32 4.12 22.38
CA VAL A 185 7.43 4.48 23.25
C VAL A 185 7.05 5.76 24.01
N PRO A 186 7.09 5.75 25.36
CA PRO A 186 6.73 6.92 26.16
C PRO A 186 7.41 8.21 25.71
N GLY A 187 6.63 9.27 25.56
CA GLY A 187 7.11 10.59 25.14
C GLY A 187 7.50 10.71 23.65
N LYS A 188 7.43 9.63 22.86
CA LYS A 188 7.77 9.66 21.42
C LYS A 188 6.51 9.66 20.56
N LYS A 189 6.62 10.36 19.43
CA LYS A 189 5.62 10.41 18.36
C LYS A 189 6.27 9.89 17.08
N LEU A 190 5.99 8.64 16.74
CA LEU A 190 6.66 7.89 15.69
C LEU A 190 5.68 7.53 14.58
N LEU A 191 6.22 7.42 13.36
CA LEU A 191 5.61 6.73 12.24
C LEU A 191 6.50 5.55 11.90
N THR A 192 5.97 4.34 11.98
CA THR A 192 6.67 3.09 11.64
C THR A 192 6.07 2.49 10.38
N LEU A 193 6.89 2.23 9.37
CA LEU A 193 6.49 1.60 8.12
C LEU A 193 7.18 0.23 8.02
N ILE A 194 6.39 -0.82 7.82
CA ILE A 194 6.86 -2.20 7.74
C ILE A 194 6.51 -2.78 6.37
N THR A 195 7.48 -3.40 5.72
CA THR A 195 7.26 -4.19 4.50
C THR A 195 8.14 -5.44 4.47
N CYS A 196 7.93 -6.33 3.50
CA CYS A 196 8.77 -7.50 3.31
C CYS A 196 10.16 -7.11 2.79
N ALA A 197 11.18 -7.85 3.21
CA ALA A 197 12.56 -7.79 2.71
C ALA A 197 13.08 -9.21 2.45
N ASP A 198 14.18 -9.33 1.72
CA ASP A 198 14.87 -10.61 1.44
C ASP A 198 13.94 -11.71 0.92
N GLY A 199 13.17 -11.39 -0.12
CA GLY A 199 12.20 -12.33 -0.72
C GLY A 199 11.03 -12.69 0.20
N GLY A 200 10.78 -11.92 1.27
CA GLY A 200 9.70 -12.16 2.23
C GLY A 200 10.13 -12.81 3.54
N VAL A 201 11.40 -13.23 3.64
CA VAL A 201 11.96 -13.83 4.87
C VAL A 201 12.03 -12.81 5.99
N ASN A 202 12.54 -11.62 5.70
CA ASN A 202 12.73 -10.55 6.68
C ASN A 202 11.73 -9.42 6.46
N ARG A 203 11.81 -8.40 7.31
CA ARG A 203 11.05 -7.17 7.17
C ARG A 203 11.98 -5.98 7.04
N LEU A 204 11.65 -5.06 6.15
CA LEU A 204 12.22 -3.72 6.16
C LEU A 204 11.39 -2.86 7.10
N ALA A 205 12.03 -2.33 8.14
CA ALA A 205 11.42 -1.41 9.08
C ALA A 205 12.03 -0.01 8.91
N VAL A 206 11.16 0.98 8.68
CA VAL A 206 11.52 2.40 8.59
C VAL A 206 10.75 3.15 9.66
N GLN A 207 11.44 3.93 10.48
CA GLN A 207 10.77 4.80 11.46
C GLN A 207 11.18 6.25 11.30
N GLY A 208 10.22 7.13 11.52
CA GLY A 208 10.47 8.57 11.61
C GLY A 208 9.86 9.19 12.86
N LYS A 209 10.47 10.28 13.32
CA LYS A 209 9.96 11.11 14.42
C LYS A 209 9.14 12.26 13.89
N LEU A 210 8.02 12.56 14.54
CA LEU A 210 7.18 13.70 14.20
C LEU A 210 7.98 15.00 14.37
N THR A 211 8.00 15.83 13.33
CA THR A 211 8.66 17.14 13.35
C THR A 211 7.68 18.30 13.28
N ALA A 212 6.52 18.11 12.63
CA ALA A 212 5.51 19.16 12.52
C ALA A 212 4.10 18.60 12.42
N THR A 213 3.12 19.38 12.86
CA THR A 213 1.70 19.13 12.64
C THR A 213 1.06 20.44 12.21
N THR A 214 0.39 20.44 11.06
CA THR A 214 -0.24 21.63 10.49
C THR A 214 -1.70 21.33 10.15
N LYS A 215 -2.55 22.37 10.11
CA LYS A 215 -3.92 22.22 9.62
C LYS A 215 -3.88 21.87 8.14
N ALA A 216 -4.72 20.93 7.70
CA ALA A 216 -4.81 20.59 6.28
C ALA A 216 -5.42 21.76 5.49
N THR A 217 -4.74 22.13 4.41
CA THR A 217 -5.15 23.17 3.46
C THR A 217 -5.06 22.60 2.05
N LYS A 218 -5.70 23.25 1.06
CA LYS A 218 -5.58 22.81 -0.33
C LYS A 218 -4.11 22.76 -0.77
N THR A 219 -3.31 23.75 -0.37
CA THR A 219 -1.89 23.84 -0.72
C THR A 219 -1.05 22.70 -0.16
N ASN A 220 -1.17 22.39 1.14
CA ASN A 220 -0.33 21.34 1.73
C ASN A 220 -0.84 19.92 1.43
N LEU A 221 -2.07 19.77 0.96
CA LEU A 221 -2.60 18.47 0.53
C LEU A 221 -2.10 18.04 -0.86
N VAL A 222 -1.54 18.95 -1.66
CA VAL A 222 -0.98 18.63 -2.99
C VAL A 222 0.12 17.58 -2.91
N VAL A 223 0.89 17.52 -1.82
CA VAL A 223 1.96 16.52 -1.63
C VAL A 223 1.47 15.07 -1.72
N PHE A 224 0.17 14.82 -1.48
CA PHE A 224 -0.42 13.49 -1.51
C PHE A 224 -0.98 13.08 -2.87
N ASN A 225 -0.95 13.98 -3.86
CA ASN A 225 -1.45 13.71 -5.21
C ASN A 225 -0.26 13.52 -6.15
N LYS A 226 -0.38 12.58 -7.11
CA LYS A 226 0.58 12.44 -8.21
C LYS A 226 0.36 13.53 -9.24
#